data_AF-A0A670KDU3-F1
#
_entry.id   AF-A0A670KDU3-F1
#
_cell.length_a   1.000
_cell.length_b   1.000
_cell.length_c   1.000
_cell.angle_alpha   90.00
_cell.angle_beta   90.00
_cell.angle_gamma   90.00
#
_symmetry.space_group_name_H-M   'P 1'
#
loop_
_entity.id
_entity.type
_entity.pdbx_description
1 polymer ?
#
loop_
_entity_poly.entity_id
_entity_poly.type
_entity_poly.pdbx_seq_one_letter_code
_entity_poly.pdbx_strand_id
1 'polypeptide(L)'
;MNPYIFCYYLIQFCGHSWIFINMIIRFLIFGEDSVADTFYSIGLVMRVCQSSSILELLHIRLSIAEDHFLLRLLQIAERIIILFVVIVSQEEIQGKCVVCILFFLWSFLDVVRYTYCMLAVTGTYFQELTWLHYTLWIPLYPLSVLAEEFAIYESLPHFETYGTYSTQLPLPFDISVYFPYVLKIYMAMLFGGAYLIVRCLYMERKAQLGSWTIKAKRS
;
A
#
# COMPACT_ATOMS: atom_id res chain seq x y z
N MET A 1 11.61 12.07 -21.68
CA MET A 1 10.75 10.92 -21.33
C MET A 1 11.60 9.66 -21.32
N ASN A 2 11.74 8.98 -20.19
CA ASN A 2 12.37 7.67 -20.14
C ASN A 2 11.29 6.62 -20.45
N PRO A 3 11.31 5.96 -21.63
CA PRO A 3 10.22 5.06 -22.04
C PRO A 3 10.09 3.85 -21.11
N TYR A 4 11.18 3.41 -20.50
CA TYR A 4 11.18 2.29 -19.56
C TYR A 4 10.33 2.59 -18.31
N ILE A 5 10.56 3.73 -17.65
CA ILE A 5 9.83 4.07 -16.41
C ILE A 5 8.35 4.39 -16.72
N PHE A 6 8.07 4.97 -17.89
CA PHE A 6 6.69 5.17 -18.35
C PHE A 6 5.96 3.83 -18.52
N CYS A 7 6.56 2.86 -19.22
CA CYS A 7 5.98 1.53 -19.40
C CYS A 7 5.78 0.81 -18.06
N TYR A 8 6.73 0.97 -17.12
CA TYR A 8 6.60 0.43 -15.77
C TYR A 8 5.36 1.00 -15.05
N TYR A 9 5.20 2.32 -15.03
CA TYR A 9 4.02 2.94 -14.41
C TYR A 9 2.72 2.59 -15.13
N LEU A 10 2.74 2.44 -16.45
CA LEU A 10 1.59 1.98 -17.22
C LEU A 10 1.17 0.56 -16.84
N ILE A 11 2.11 -0.37 -16.72
CA ILE A 11 1.82 -1.75 -16.31
C ILE A 11 1.20 -1.76 -14.90
N GLN A 12 1.78 -1.00 -13.98
CA GLN A 12 1.25 -0.90 -12.63
C GLN A 12 -0.14 -0.25 -12.58
N PHE A 13 -0.34 0.83 -13.34
CA PHE A 13 -1.65 1.46 -13.51
C PHE A 13 -2.70 0.47 -14.01
N CYS A 14 -2.39 -0.29 -15.06
CA CYS A 14 -3.29 -1.30 -15.61
C CYS A 14 -3.62 -2.39 -14.60
N GLY A 15 -2.62 -2.88 -13.86
CA GLY A 15 -2.80 -3.89 -12.81
C GLY A 15 -3.73 -3.42 -11.71
N HIS A 16 -3.45 -2.26 -11.11
CA HIS A 16 -4.29 -1.72 -10.04
C HIS A 16 -5.67 -1.28 -10.52
N SER A 17 -5.79 -0.77 -11.75
CA SER A 17 -7.11 -0.44 -12.35
C SER A 17 -7.94 -1.70 -12.56
N TRP A 18 -7.32 -2.78 -13.06
CA TRP A 18 -8.00 -4.05 -13.22
C TRP A 18 -8.50 -4.60 -11.88
N ILE A 19 -7.66 -4.56 -10.83
CA ILE A 19 -8.05 -4.96 -9.48
C ILE A 19 -9.24 -4.12 -9.00
N PHE A 20 -9.12 -2.79 -9.06
CA PHE A 20 -10.13 -1.86 -8.58
C PHE A 20 -11.49 -2.04 -9.27
N ILE A 21 -11.48 -2.14 -10.61
CA ILE A 21 -12.70 -2.34 -11.39
C ILE A 21 -13.33 -3.71 -11.11
N ASN A 22 -12.53 -4.78 -11.02
CA ASN A 22 -13.05 -6.11 -10.69
C ASN A 22 -13.72 -6.13 -9.32
N MET A 23 -13.15 -5.44 -8.34
CA MET A 23 -13.75 -5.34 -7.00
C MET A 23 -15.10 -4.61 -7.04
N ILE A 24 -15.18 -3.48 -7.74
CA ILE A 24 -16.44 -2.74 -7.90
C ILE A 24 -17.50 -3.60 -8.58
N ILE A 25 -17.17 -4.22 -9.70
CA ILE A 25 -18.11 -5.07 -10.46
C ILE A 25 -18.60 -6.23 -9.59
N ARG A 26 -17.70 -6.91 -8.89
CA ARG A 26 -18.07 -8.05 -8.03
C ARG A 26 -18.95 -7.63 -6.86
N PHE A 27 -18.65 -6.50 -6.22
CA PHE A 27 -19.48 -5.95 -5.17
C PHE A 27 -20.88 -5.59 -5.68
N LEU A 28 -20.99 -5.00 -6.88
CA LEU A 28 -22.28 -4.64 -7.48
C LEU A 28 -23.11 -5.86 -7.92
N ILE A 29 -22.48 -6.96 -8.34
CA ILE A 29 -23.17 -8.17 -8.83
C ILE A 29 -23.55 -9.11 -7.68
N PHE A 30 -22.61 -9.37 -6.76
CA PHE A 30 -22.76 -10.41 -5.74
C PHE A 30 -22.98 -9.86 -4.33
N GLY A 31 -22.91 -8.54 -4.12
CA GLY A 31 -23.14 -7.92 -2.81
C GLY A 31 -22.15 -8.42 -1.75
N GLU A 32 -22.66 -8.80 -0.58
CA GLU A 32 -21.82 -9.31 0.53
C GLU A 32 -21.13 -10.64 0.20
N ASP A 33 -21.72 -11.47 -0.66
CA ASP A 33 -21.12 -12.76 -1.08
C ASP A 33 -19.86 -12.56 -1.92
N SER A 34 -19.63 -11.35 -2.45
CA SER A 34 -18.42 -11.01 -3.21
C SER A 34 -17.14 -11.08 -2.37
N VAL A 35 -17.23 -10.90 -1.06
CA VAL A 35 -16.07 -10.74 -0.17
C VAL A 35 -15.20 -12.00 -0.14
N ALA A 36 -15.83 -13.18 -0.06
CA ALA A 36 -15.12 -14.45 0.02
C ALA A 36 -14.38 -14.80 -1.29
N ASP A 37 -14.97 -14.50 -2.44
CA ASP A 37 -14.39 -14.83 -3.75
C ASP A 37 -13.40 -13.79 -4.28
N THR A 38 -13.41 -12.59 -3.68
CA THR A 38 -12.55 -11.47 -4.11
C THR A 38 -11.07 -11.86 -4.02
N PHE A 39 -10.59 -12.34 -2.87
CA PHE A 39 -9.18 -12.66 -2.72
C PHE A 39 -8.70 -13.75 -3.69
N TYR A 40 -9.48 -14.80 -3.92
CA TYR A 40 -9.12 -15.86 -4.85
C TYR A 40 -8.95 -15.34 -6.29
N SER A 41 -9.81 -14.39 -6.68
CA SER A 41 -9.81 -13.85 -8.04
C SER A 41 -8.74 -12.77 -8.27
N ILE A 42 -8.50 -11.88 -7.30
CA ILE A 42 -7.60 -10.73 -7.47
C ILE A 42 -6.28 -10.83 -6.70
N GLY A 43 -6.17 -11.74 -5.74
CA GLY A 43 -5.02 -11.85 -4.84
C GLY A 43 -3.71 -12.19 -5.54
N LEU A 44 -3.73 -12.94 -6.65
CA LEU A 44 -2.53 -13.16 -7.47
C LEU A 44 -2.03 -11.85 -8.09
N VAL A 45 -2.91 -11.10 -8.74
CA VAL A 45 -2.54 -9.83 -9.39
C VAL A 45 -2.06 -8.81 -8.36
N MET A 46 -2.75 -8.73 -7.20
CA MET A 46 -2.32 -7.87 -6.10
C MET A 46 -0.90 -8.22 -5.63
N ARG A 47 -0.59 -9.50 -5.41
CA ARG A 47 0.77 -9.96 -5.02
C ARG A 47 1.82 -9.55 -6.04
N VAL A 48 1.53 -9.71 -7.33
CA VAL A 48 2.46 -9.36 -8.40
C VAL A 48 2.69 -7.83 -8.44
N CYS A 49 1.63 -7.02 -8.40
CA CYS A 49 1.74 -5.56 -8.41
C CYS A 49 2.50 -5.01 -7.20
N GLN A 50 2.20 -5.52 -6.00
CA GLN A 50 2.89 -5.11 -4.76
C GLN A 50 4.36 -5.53 -4.78
N SER A 51 4.67 -6.75 -5.22
CA SER A 51 6.06 -7.21 -5.36
C SER A 51 6.83 -6.38 -6.39
N SER A 52 6.19 -6.05 -7.52
CA SER A 52 6.76 -5.20 -8.56
C SER A 52 7.03 -3.76 -8.05
N SER A 53 6.29 -3.30 -7.03
CA SER A 53 6.53 -1.98 -6.42
C SER A 53 7.89 -1.88 -5.72
N ILE A 54 8.50 -3.00 -5.32
CA ILE A 54 9.86 -3.02 -4.77
C ILE A 54 10.88 -2.44 -5.78
N LEU A 55 10.64 -2.60 -7.09
CA LEU A 55 11.49 -2.02 -8.13
C LEU A 55 11.52 -0.49 -8.07
N GLU A 56 10.49 0.17 -7.53
CA GLU A 56 10.48 1.62 -7.35
C GLU A 56 11.61 2.08 -6.43
N LEU A 57 11.96 1.29 -5.41
CA LEU A 57 13.09 1.59 -4.53
C LEU A 57 14.40 1.59 -5.30
N LEU A 58 14.56 0.68 -6.27
CA LEU A 58 15.72 0.65 -7.15
C LEU A 58 15.70 1.84 -8.11
N HIS A 59 14.55 2.21 -8.66
CA HIS A 59 14.43 3.37 -9.54
C HIS A 59 14.79 4.67 -8.83
N ILE A 60 14.36 4.85 -7.58
CA ILE A 60 14.74 6.01 -6.76
C ILE A 60 16.23 5.97 -6.40
N ARG A 61 16.73 4.80 -5.98
CA ARG A 61 18.14 4.65 -5.58
C ARG A 61 19.11 4.92 -6.72
N LEU A 62 18.74 4.53 -7.94
CA LEU A 62 19.50 4.77 -9.16
C LEU A 62 19.22 6.15 -9.79
N SER A 63 18.42 7.00 -9.14
CA SER A 63 18.00 8.32 -9.65
C SER A 63 17.32 8.27 -11.02
N ILE A 64 16.65 7.15 -11.32
CA ILE A 64 15.80 6.97 -12.52
C ILE A 64 14.46 7.69 -12.32
N ALA A 65 13.99 7.74 -11.08
CA ALA A 65 12.78 8.44 -10.65
C ALA A 65 13.10 9.33 -9.45
N GLU A 66 12.47 10.51 -9.38
CA GLU A 66 12.61 11.45 -8.27
C GLU A 66 11.51 11.22 -7.24
N ASP A 67 11.86 10.72 -6.05
CA ASP A 67 10.93 10.52 -4.92
C ASP A 67 11.72 10.42 -3.60
N HIS A 68 11.04 10.56 -2.47
CA HIS A 68 11.62 10.41 -1.14
C HIS A 68 11.82 8.94 -0.78
N PHE A 69 13.05 8.44 -0.95
CA PHE A 69 13.40 7.03 -0.75
C PHE A 69 12.88 6.43 0.56
N LEU A 70 13.08 7.11 1.71
CA LEU A 70 12.64 6.59 3.01
C LEU A 70 11.12 6.51 3.14
N LEU A 71 10.39 7.51 2.62
CA LEU A 71 8.93 7.51 2.62
C LEU A 71 8.39 6.35 1.80
N ARG A 72 8.96 6.17 0.59
CA ARG A 72 8.60 5.08 -0.31
C ARG A 72 8.91 3.71 0.29
N LEU A 73 10.07 3.57 0.93
CA LEU A 73 10.49 2.33 1.58
C LEU A 73 9.49 1.91 2.65
N LEU A 74 9.09 2.83 3.53
CA LEU A 74 8.13 2.52 4.59
C LEU A 74 6.77 2.12 4.02
N GLN A 75 6.25 2.87 3.03
CA GLN A 75 4.97 2.58 2.37
C GLN A 75 4.95 1.23 1.63
N ILE A 76 6.05 0.83 1.00
CA ILE A 76 6.12 -0.48 0.32
C ILE A 76 6.30 -1.58 1.37
N ALA A 77 7.18 -1.38 2.37
CA ALA A 77 7.47 -2.38 3.37
C ALA A 77 6.24 -2.75 4.18
N GLU A 78 5.44 -1.78 4.63
CA GLU A 78 4.22 -2.05 5.40
C GLU A 78 3.22 -2.92 4.62
N ARG A 79 2.98 -2.57 3.35
CA ARG A 79 2.02 -3.28 2.48
C ARG A 79 2.50 -4.68 2.15
N ILE A 80 3.80 -4.85 1.92
CA ILE A 80 4.41 -6.18 1.70
C ILE A 80 4.31 -7.04 2.95
N ILE A 81 4.58 -6.49 4.14
CA ILE A 81 4.45 -7.22 5.41
C ILE A 81 2.99 -7.65 5.60
N ILE A 82 2.02 -6.74 5.49
CA ILE A 82 0.60 -7.09 5.65
C ILE A 82 0.17 -8.12 4.61
N LEU A 83 0.50 -7.92 3.33
CA LEU A 83 0.08 -8.83 2.28
C LEU A 83 0.66 -10.23 2.45
N PHE A 84 1.97 -10.36 2.62
CA PHE A 84 2.62 -11.66 2.61
C PHE A 84 2.61 -12.34 3.97
N VAL A 85 2.86 -11.58 5.04
CA VAL A 85 2.98 -12.14 6.38
C VAL A 85 1.61 -12.33 7.01
N VAL A 86 0.66 -11.41 6.84
CA VAL A 86 -0.67 -11.51 7.49
C VAL A 86 -1.68 -12.22 6.59
N ILE A 87 -1.90 -11.70 5.38
CA ILE A 87 -3.02 -12.15 4.53
C ILE A 87 -2.69 -13.47 3.81
N VAL A 88 -1.52 -13.59 3.18
CA VAL A 88 -1.18 -14.78 2.39
C VAL A 88 -0.86 -15.99 3.28
N SER A 89 -0.36 -15.78 4.50
CA SER A 89 0.01 -16.88 5.40
C SER A 89 -1.19 -17.53 6.12
N GLN A 90 -2.33 -16.85 6.17
CA GLN A 90 -3.55 -17.31 6.86
C GLN A 90 -4.73 -17.34 5.89
N GLU A 91 -5.14 -18.54 5.47
CA GLU A 91 -6.27 -18.71 4.52
C GLU A 91 -7.59 -18.18 5.10
N GLU A 92 -7.78 -18.27 6.42
CA GLU A 92 -8.97 -17.80 7.13
C GLU A 92 -9.17 -16.28 7.06
N ILE A 93 -8.09 -15.54 6.85
CA ILE A 93 -8.12 -14.07 6.74
C ILE A 93 -8.41 -13.62 5.32
N GLN A 94 -8.03 -14.42 4.32
CA GLN A 94 -8.18 -14.07 2.90
C GLN A 94 -9.63 -13.77 2.50
N GLY A 95 -10.60 -14.49 3.08
CA GLY A 95 -12.03 -14.30 2.82
C GLY A 95 -12.72 -13.24 3.67
N LYS A 96 -11.99 -12.44 4.47
CA LYS A 96 -12.57 -11.45 5.38
C LYS A 96 -12.84 -10.11 4.70
N CYS A 97 -13.88 -9.41 5.14
CA CYS A 97 -14.26 -8.09 4.62
C CYS A 97 -13.12 -7.06 4.74
N VAL A 98 -12.32 -7.15 5.80
CA VAL A 98 -11.15 -6.27 6.00
C VAL A 98 -10.14 -6.35 4.85
N VAL A 99 -9.90 -7.54 4.30
CA VAL A 99 -8.99 -7.73 3.15
C VAL A 99 -9.55 -7.09 1.89
N CYS A 100 -10.87 -7.18 1.69
CA CYS A 100 -11.54 -6.49 0.59
C CYS A 100 -11.41 -4.96 0.75
N ILE A 101 -11.66 -4.41 1.94
CA ILE A 101 -11.48 -2.96 2.18
C ILE A 101 -10.03 -2.53 1.92
N LEU A 102 -9.06 -3.31 2.41
CA LEU A 102 -7.64 -3.04 2.17
C LEU A 102 -7.30 -2.99 0.70
N PHE A 103 -7.65 -4.03 -0.05
CA PHE A 103 -7.32 -4.12 -1.48
C PHE A 103 -7.99 -3.01 -2.28
N PHE A 104 -9.18 -2.56 -1.87
CA PHE A 104 -9.87 -1.42 -2.46
C PHE A 104 -9.11 -0.12 -2.22
N LEU A 105 -8.79 0.20 -0.96
CA LEU A 105 -8.06 1.42 -0.59
C LEU A 105 -6.69 1.49 -1.27
N TRP A 106 -5.96 0.38 -1.21
CA TRP A 106 -4.67 0.19 -1.85
C TRP A 106 -4.73 0.41 -3.36
N SER A 107 -5.66 -0.23 -4.04
CA SER A 107 -5.78 -0.09 -5.50
C SER A 107 -6.23 1.31 -5.90
N PHE A 108 -7.14 1.92 -5.16
CA PHE A 108 -7.60 3.29 -5.44
C PHE A 108 -6.45 4.30 -5.33
N LEU A 109 -5.66 4.24 -4.26
CA LEU A 109 -4.48 5.09 -4.07
C LEU A 109 -3.45 4.89 -5.20
N ASP A 110 -3.19 3.65 -5.57
CA ASP A 110 -2.21 3.34 -6.61
C ASP A 110 -2.69 3.74 -8.01
N VAL A 111 -3.97 3.61 -8.34
CA VAL A 111 -4.52 4.09 -9.62
C VAL A 111 -4.27 5.59 -9.78
N VAL A 112 -4.57 6.39 -8.75
CA VAL A 112 -4.34 7.85 -8.79
C VAL A 112 -2.85 8.15 -8.86
N ARG A 113 -2.02 7.49 -8.05
CA ARG A 113 -0.57 7.69 -8.03
C ARG A 113 0.08 7.35 -9.37
N TYR A 114 -0.18 6.17 -9.93
CA TYR A 114 0.45 5.77 -11.18
C TYR A 114 -0.01 6.65 -12.35
N THR A 115 -1.26 7.11 -12.34
CA THR A 115 -1.74 8.11 -13.32
C THR A 115 -0.93 9.40 -13.22
N TYR A 116 -0.71 9.91 -12.00
CA TYR A 116 0.12 11.09 -11.77
C TYR A 116 1.58 10.85 -12.21
N CYS A 117 2.20 9.73 -11.81
CA CYS A 117 3.58 9.39 -12.16
C CYS A 117 3.80 9.26 -13.67
N MET A 118 2.86 8.63 -14.39
CA MET A 118 2.93 8.51 -15.86
C MET A 118 2.97 9.89 -16.52
N LEU A 119 2.07 10.80 -16.11
CA LEU A 119 1.97 12.14 -16.67
C LEU A 119 3.18 13.01 -16.28
N ALA A 120 3.68 12.88 -15.06
CA ALA A 120 4.90 13.55 -14.63
C ALA A 120 6.10 13.17 -15.52
N VAL A 121 6.25 11.89 -15.86
CA VAL A 121 7.33 11.39 -16.74
C VAL A 121 7.22 11.90 -18.19
N THR A 122 6.01 12.15 -18.68
CA THR A 122 5.79 12.77 -20.00
C THR A 122 5.97 14.28 -19.98
N GLY A 123 6.17 14.88 -18.81
CA GLY A 123 6.24 16.34 -18.63
C GLY A 123 4.89 17.03 -18.72
N THR A 124 3.79 16.26 -18.63
CA THR A 124 2.43 16.78 -18.69
C THR A 124 1.91 17.02 -17.29
N TYR A 125 1.52 18.25 -16.98
CA TYR A 125 1.03 18.60 -15.64
C TYR A 125 -0.44 19.01 -15.68
N PHE A 126 -1.28 18.27 -14.96
CA PHE A 126 -2.67 18.62 -14.72
C PHE A 126 -2.86 19.04 -13.27
N GLN A 127 -3.37 20.25 -13.06
CA GLN A 127 -3.54 20.83 -11.73
C GLN A 127 -4.47 19.99 -10.86
N GLU A 128 -5.62 19.59 -11.40
CA GLU A 128 -6.62 18.80 -10.67
C GLU A 128 -6.08 17.44 -10.23
N LEU A 129 -5.41 16.73 -11.13
CA LEU A 129 -4.82 15.42 -10.80
C LEU A 129 -3.71 15.55 -9.76
N THR A 130 -2.90 16.60 -9.83
CA THR A 130 -1.83 16.81 -8.86
C THR A 130 -2.39 17.17 -7.49
N TRP A 131 -3.39 18.04 -7.44
CA TRP A 131 -4.10 18.35 -6.21
C TRP A 131 -4.74 17.11 -5.61
N LEU A 132 -5.39 16.30 -6.46
CA LEU A 132 -6.03 15.04 -6.06
C LEU A 132 -5.01 14.07 -5.48
N HIS A 133 -3.89 13.85 -6.17
CA HIS A 133 -2.79 13.01 -5.71
C HIS A 133 -2.34 13.44 -4.31
N TYR A 134 -1.84 14.67 -4.13
CA TYR A 134 -1.30 15.11 -2.84
C TYR A 134 -2.35 15.26 -1.72
N THR A 135 -3.63 15.44 -2.06
CA THR A 135 -4.69 15.61 -1.06
C THR A 135 -5.32 14.29 -0.64
N LEU A 136 -5.50 13.34 -1.56
CA LEU A 136 -6.11 12.03 -1.27
C LEU A 136 -5.27 11.17 -0.34
N TRP A 137 -3.94 11.24 -0.42
CA TRP A 137 -3.06 10.48 0.46
C TRP A 137 -3.25 10.83 1.93
N ILE A 138 -3.61 12.08 2.27
CA ILE A 138 -3.70 12.53 3.67
C ILE A 138 -4.80 11.79 4.46
N PRO A 139 -6.06 11.68 3.99
CA PRO A 139 -7.10 10.94 4.70
C PRO A 139 -7.08 9.42 4.43
N LEU A 140 -6.74 8.99 3.22
CA LEU A 140 -6.83 7.57 2.85
C LEU A 140 -5.68 6.73 3.40
N TYR A 141 -4.53 7.34 3.65
CA TYR A 141 -3.40 6.62 4.22
C TYR A 141 -3.67 6.19 5.68
N PRO A 142 -4.11 7.06 6.61
CA PRO A 142 -4.58 6.64 7.94
C PRO A 142 -5.68 5.58 7.89
N LEU A 143 -6.64 5.73 6.96
CA LEU A 143 -7.72 4.76 6.80
C LEU A 143 -7.18 3.38 6.36
N SER A 144 -6.17 3.36 5.49
CA SER A 144 -5.48 2.13 5.09
C SER A 144 -4.77 1.50 6.28
N VAL A 145 -4.00 2.26 7.06
CA VAL A 145 -3.30 1.75 8.24
C VAL A 145 -4.27 1.20 9.29
N LEU A 146 -5.41 1.86 9.53
CA LEU A 146 -6.45 1.34 10.43
C LEU A 146 -7.01 0.00 9.95
N ALA A 147 -7.21 -0.16 8.64
CA ALA A 147 -7.64 -1.43 8.07
C ALA A 147 -6.54 -2.51 8.17
N GLU A 148 -5.27 -2.13 8.06
CA GLU A 148 -4.12 -3.05 8.22
C GLU A 148 -4.03 -3.58 9.64
N GLU A 149 -4.23 -2.71 10.63
CA GLU A 149 -4.30 -3.09 12.04
C GLU A 149 -5.48 -4.00 12.34
N PHE A 150 -6.66 -3.74 11.75
CA PHE A 150 -7.81 -4.62 11.89
C PHE A 150 -7.54 -6.00 11.27
N ALA A 151 -6.84 -6.06 10.14
CA ALA A 151 -6.46 -7.33 9.52
C ALA A 151 -5.48 -8.11 10.41
N ILE A 152 -4.53 -7.40 11.03
CA ILE A 152 -3.64 -7.99 12.03
C ILE A 152 -4.44 -8.52 13.23
N TYR A 153 -5.33 -7.70 13.79
CA TYR A 153 -6.15 -8.05 14.95
C TYR A 153 -6.99 -9.31 14.70
N GLU A 154 -7.63 -9.41 13.54
CA GLU A 154 -8.37 -10.61 13.15
C GLU A 154 -7.47 -11.84 12.95
N SER A 155 -6.23 -11.64 12.49
CA SER A 155 -5.28 -12.74 12.27
C SER A 155 -4.65 -13.32 13.55
N LEU A 156 -4.61 -12.53 14.63
CA LEU A 156 -3.92 -12.86 15.88
C LEU A 156 -4.32 -14.23 16.47
N PRO A 157 -5.62 -14.55 16.64
CA PRO A 157 -6.05 -15.85 17.17
C PRO A 157 -5.59 -17.04 16.30
N HIS A 158 -5.49 -16.84 14.98
CA HIS A 158 -5.03 -17.87 14.05
C HIS A 158 -3.52 -18.13 14.21
N PHE A 159 -2.72 -17.07 14.34
CA PHE A 159 -1.29 -17.21 14.66
C PHE A 159 -1.05 -17.84 16.04
N GLU A 160 -1.89 -17.54 17.02
CA GLU A 160 -1.80 -18.11 18.36
C GLU A 160 -2.13 -19.61 18.37
N THR A 161 -3.08 -20.04 17.54
CA THR A 161 -3.54 -21.44 17.44
C THR A 161 -2.61 -22.32 16.60
N TYR A 162 -2.22 -21.86 15.41
CA TYR A 162 -1.40 -22.64 14.49
C TYR A 162 0.10 -22.55 14.78
N GLY A 163 0.54 -21.54 15.54
CA GLY A 163 1.96 -21.32 15.83
C GLY A 163 2.79 -20.91 14.61
N THR A 164 2.16 -20.48 13.52
CA THR A 164 2.85 -20.06 12.28
C THR A 164 3.93 -19.02 12.58
N TYR A 165 5.15 -19.27 12.11
CA TYR A 165 6.37 -18.46 12.34
C TYR A 165 6.89 -18.39 13.78
N SER A 166 6.33 -19.11 14.74
CA SER A 166 6.90 -19.20 16.08
C SER A 166 8.07 -20.18 16.10
N THR A 167 9.26 -19.70 16.50
CA THR A 167 10.47 -20.53 16.59
C THR A 167 11.01 -20.55 18.01
N GLN A 168 11.43 -21.74 18.45
CA GLN A 168 12.22 -21.89 19.67
C GLN A 168 13.69 -21.84 19.26
N LEU A 169 14.41 -20.78 19.66
CA LEU A 169 15.86 -20.73 19.47
C LEU A 169 16.53 -21.66 20.49
N PRO A 170 17.39 -22.60 20.08
CA PRO A 170 18.18 -23.38 21.03
C PRO A 170 19.32 -22.52 21.61
N LEU A 171 19.44 -22.56 22.95
CA LEU A 171 20.48 -22.05 23.88
C LEU A 171 21.80 -21.50 23.29
N PRO A 172 22.39 -20.44 23.90
CA PRO A 172 22.40 -20.16 25.35
C PRO A 172 21.35 -19.16 25.86
N PHE A 173 20.54 -18.59 24.97
CA PHE A 173 19.42 -17.74 25.35
C PHE A 173 18.12 -18.45 24.98
N ASP A 174 17.38 -18.98 25.96
CA ASP A 174 16.04 -19.55 25.80
C ASP A 174 15.01 -18.46 25.46
N ILE A 175 15.20 -17.75 24.36
CA ILE A 175 14.28 -16.73 23.87
C ILE A 175 13.37 -17.42 22.85
N SER A 176 12.21 -17.88 23.30
CA SER A 176 11.13 -18.26 22.40
C SER A 176 10.51 -16.99 21.82
N VAL A 177 10.74 -16.74 20.53
CA VAL A 177 10.08 -15.62 19.83
C VAL A 177 8.70 -16.09 19.42
N TYR A 178 7.69 -15.75 20.23
CA TYR A 178 6.30 -16.00 19.90
C TYR A 178 5.81 -14.93 18.93
N PHE A 179 5.52 -15.35 17.71
CA PHE A 179 5.22 -14.47 16.59
C PHE A 179 4.05 -13.50 16.86
N PRO A 180 2.97 -13.88 17.57
CA PRO A 180 1.92 -12.95 17.99
C PRO A 180 2.42 -11.74 18.80
N TYR A 181 3.47 -11.86 19.61
CA TYR A 181 4.04 -10.69 20.32
C TYR A 181 4.75 -9.74 19.36
N VAL A 182 5.46 -10.27 18.36
CA VAL A 182 6.08 -9.47 17.31
C VAL A 182 5.01 -8.67 16.57
N LEU A 183 3.88 -9.33 16.26
CA LEU A 183 2.76 -8.71 15.56
C LEU A 183 2.08 -7.62 16.41
N LYS A 184 1.91 -7.84 17.73
CA LYS A 184 1.41 -6.82 18.68
C LYS A 184 2.34 -5.59 18.75
N ILE A 185 3.67 -5.80 18.77
CA ILE A 185 4.65 -4.70 18.74
C ILE A 185 4.57 -3.96 17.39
N TYR A 186 4.42 -4.71 16.29
CA TYR A 186 4.27 -4.14 14.95
C TYR A 186 3.03 -3.25 14.84
N MET A 187 1.88 -3.63 15.42
CA MET A 187 0.69 -2.77 15.50
C MET A 187 1.00 -1.43 16.18
N ALA A 188 1.70 -1.45 17.32
CA ALA A 188 2.08 -0.20 17.99
C ALA A 188 3.02 0.67 17.12
N MET A 189 3.90 0.03 16.35
CA MET A 189 4.80 0.70 15.41
C MET A 189 4.06 1.32 14.23
N LEU A 190 3.01 0.68 13.70
CA LEU A 190 2.21 1.15 12.57
C LEU A 190 1.60 2.52 12.85
N PHE A 191 0.96 2.74 14.00
CA PHE A 191 0.45 4.05 14.39
C PHE A 191 1.52 5.15 14.40
N GLY A 192 2.69 4.85 14.98
CA GLY A 192 3.81 5.79 15.04
C GLY A 192 4.36 6.11 13.66
N GLY A 193 4.56 5.08 12.82
CA GLY A 193 4.99 5.22 11.43
C GLY A 193 3.98 6.02 10.60
N ALA A 194 2.69 5.75 10.79
CA ALA A 194 1.63 6.41 10.05
C ALA A 194 1.58 7.91 10.33
N TYR A 195 1.72 8.32 11.60
CA TYR A 195 1.81 9.73 11.96
C TYR A 195 2.98 10.43 11.24
N LEU A 196 4.16 9.79 11.20
CA LEU A 196 5.32 10.35 10.52
C LEU A 196 5.10 10.46 9.01
N ILE A 197 4.51 9.44 8.38
CA ILE A 197 4.24 9.40 6.95
C ILE A 197 3.20 10.46 6.56
N VAL A 198 2.10 10.57 7.29
CA VAL A 198 1.08 11.61 7.08
C VAL A 198 1.69 13.01 7.22
N ARG A 199 2.56 13.21 8.20
CA ARG A 199 3.26 14.48 8.37
C ARG A 199 4.16 14.78 7.16
N CYS A 200 4.92 13.81 6.66
CA CYS A 200 5.74 13.96 5.46
C CYS A 200 4.87 14.30 4.23
N LEU A 201 3.80 13.54 3.99
CA LEU A 201 2.86 13.77 2.89
C LEU A 201 2.22 15.16 2.95
N TYR A 202 1.87 15.63 4.15
CA TYR A 202 1.34 16.98 4.35
C TYR A 202 2.38 18.06 4.00
N MET A 203 3.65 17.85 4.38
CA MET A 203 4.74 18.78 4.05
C MET A 203 5.02 18.79 2.54
N GLU A 204 5.01 17.63 1.89
CA GLU A 204 5.12 17.51 0.42
C GLU A 204 3.98 18.25 -0.29
N ARG A 205 2.74 18.04 0.15
CA ARG A 205 1.58 18.76 -0.37
C ARG A 205 1.78 20.27 -0.27
N LYS A 206 2.25 20.77 0.88
CA LYS A 206 2.50 22.21 1.10
C LYS A 206 3.62 22.73 0.21
N ALA A 207 4.70 21.97 0.05
CA ALA A 207 5.84 22.35 -0.80
C ALA A 207 5.43 22.44 -2.27
N GLN A 208 4.73 21.41 -2.77
CA GLN A 208 4.31 21.33 -4.17
C GLN A 208 3.25 22.39 -4.45
N LEU A 209 2.09 22.35 -3.80
CA LEU A 209 0.98 23.27 -4.07
C LEU A 209 1.31 24.73 -3.72
N GLY A 210 2.14 24.98 -2.70
CA GLY A 210 2.59 26.33 -2.36
C GLY A 210 3.48 26.95 -3.44
N SER A 211 4.35 26.15 -4.07
CA SER A 211 5.19 26.64 -5.19
C SER A 211 4.35 27.03 -6.41
N TRP A 212 3.22 26.33 -6.64
CA TRP A 212 2.29 26.63 -7.74
C TRP A 212 1.51 27.92 -7.53
N THR A 213 1.03 28.20 -6.32
CA THR A 213 0.37 29.49 -6.02
C THR A 213 1.30 30.68 -6.28
N ILE A 214 2.60 30.51 -6.05
CA ILE A 214 3.61 31.55 -6.32
C ILE A 214 3.86 31.70 -7.83
N LYS A 215 3.95 30.60 -8.59
CA LYS A 215 4.09 30.64 -10.06
C LYS A 215 2.86 31.24 -10.74
N ALA A 216 1.65 30.87 -10.33
CA ALA A 216 0.40 31.40 -10.88
C ALA A 216 0.19 32.89 -10.56
N LYS A 217 0.77 33.43 -9.48
CA LYS A 217 0.79 34.87 -9.19
C LYS A 217 1.82 35.66 -10.01
N ARG A 218 2.76 34.99 -10.69
CA ARG A 218 3.83 35.61 -11.48
C ARG A 218 3.61 35.52 -13.00
N SER A 219 2.63 34.76 -13.46
CA SER A 219 2.17 34.72 -14.86
C SER A 219 1.01 35.66 -15.08
#